data_AF-A0A4Q7ZRX5-F1
#
_entry.id   AF-A0A4Q7ZRX5-F1
#
_cell.length_a   1.000
_cell.length_b   1.000
_cell.length_c   1.000
_cell.angle_alpha   90.00
_cell.angle_beta   90.00
_cell.angle_gamma   90.00
#
_symmetry.space_group_name_H-M   'P 1'
#
loop_
_entity.id
_entity.type
_entity.pdbx_description
1 polymer ?
#
loop_
_entity_poly.entity_id
_entity_poly.type
_entity_poly.pdbx_seq_one_letter_code
_entity_poly.pdbx_strand_id
1 'polypeptide(L)'
;MAHYQRAGSIPAKRHTQHRDSGGSLYYEELMGEEGFSSDSSLLYHRHVPSAIVDARAWDLPDLATVPNQPLLPRHLKLHELFGEQEWKSRDAVRDRRLVLGNADVRITYVVAGEPSPLYRNATGDECAYVEAGAATVETVFGDLEVGTGDYVIIPRATTHRWVPAGHEPLRLYVIEANSHIAPPKRYLSRYGQFLEHSPYCERDLRAPGAPRTVDEQDVEVYIKHRGDGPAGLAGTVHVLPHHPFDVVGWDGCLYPYAFNIADFEPITGRVHQPPPVHQVFEGTNFVICNFVPRKVDYHPLAVPVPYYHSNVDSDEVMFYVGGDYEARKGSGINVGSISLHPGGHSHGPQPSAIEASLGAERFDELAVMVDTFRPLGLGEGGRACDDGRYAWTWAGRGPAA
;
A
#
# COMPACT_ATOMS: atom_id res chain seq x y z
N MET A 1 2.73 11.18 -12.36
CA MET A 1 2.01 10.42 -13.42
C MET A 1 1.35 11.42 -14.36
N ALA A 2 1.41 11.21 -15.67
CA ALA A 2 0.91 12.19 -16.64
C ALA A 2 -0.59 12.04 -16.96
N HIS A 3 -1.39 11.91 -15.90
CA HIS A 3 -2.83 11.73 -16.02
C HIS A 3 -3.51 12.90 -15.32
N TYR A 4 -3.65 14.02 -16.04
CA TYR A 4 -4.31 15.20 -15.49
C TYR A 4 -5.81 14.94 -15.33
N GLN A 5 -6.31 15.16 -14.12
CA GLN A 5 -7.71 15.00 -13.75
C GLN A 5 -8.32 16.34 -13.36
N ARG A 6 -9.65 16.42 -13.48
CA ARG A 6 -10.45 17.54 -12.99
C ARG A 6 -11.81 17.05 -12.53
N ALA A 7 -12.30 17.57 -11.42
CA ALA A 7 -13.62 17.26 -10.91
C ALA A 7 -14.22 18.47 -10.18
N GLY A 8 -15.55 18.57 -10.17
CA GLY A 8 -16.27 19.66 -9.49
C GLY A 8 -16.16 21.03 -10.19
N SER A 9 -16.26 22.09 -9.39
CA SER A 9 -16.21 23.49 -9.84
C SER A 9 -14.78 24.01 -9.81
N ILE A 10 -14.29 24.47 -10.97
CA ILE A 10 -12.95 25.04 -11.12
C ILE A 10 -13.01 26.33 -11.99
N PRO A 11 -12.16 27.33 -11.73
CA PRO A 11 -12.05 28.52 -12.58
C PRO A 11 -11.39 28.19 -13.94
N ALA A 12 -11.63 29.04 -14.94
CA ALA A 12 -11.06 28.86 -16.28
C ALA A 12 -9.53 29.05 -16.34
N LYS A 13 -8.96 29.72 -15.34
CA LYS A 13 -7.53 30.00 -15.20
C LYS A 13 -7.12 29.80 -13.74
N ARG A 14 -5.95 29.19 -13.54
CA ARG A 14 -5.33 29.06 -12.22
C ARG A 14 -5.16 30.44 -11.58
N HIS A 15 -5.32 30.52 -10.27
CA HIS A 15 -5.08 31.73 -9.51
C HIS A 15 -5.91 32.93 -9.97
N THR A 16 -7.19 32.70 -10.28
CA THR A 16 -8.17 33.74 -10.58
C THR A 16 -9.38 33.62 -9.66
N GLN A 17 -10.20 34.67 -9.58
CA GLN A 17 -11.37 34.66 -8.68
C GLN A 17 -12.32 33.51 -9.06
N HIS A 18 -12.58 32.62 -8.10
CA HIS A 18 -13.58 31.58 -8.21
C HIS A 18 -14.62 31.81 -7.11
N ARG A 19 -15.87 32.04 -7.49
CA ARG A 19 -16.93 32.44 -6.55
C ARG A 19 -18.12 31.50 -6.63
N ASP A 20 -18.83 31.35 -5.51
CA ASP A 20 -20.11 30.66 -5.45
C ASP A 20 -21.24 31.50 -6.10
N SER A 21 -22.45 30.95 -6.15
CA SER A 21 -23.62 31.64 -6.68
C SER A 21 -24.07 32.86 -5.86
N GLY A 22 -23.64 32.96 -4.60
CA GLY A 22 -23.89 34.10 -3.71
C GLY A 22 -22.82 35.21 -3.80
N GLY A 23 -21.73 34.97 -4.54
CA GLY A 23 -20.61 35.90 -4.70
C GLY A 23 -19.47 35.70 -3.68
N SER A 24 -19.55 34.72 -2.78
CA SER A 24 -18.45 34.40 -1.85
C SER A 24 -17.27 33.80 -2.61
N LEU A 25 -16.04 34.13 -2.20
CA LEU A 25 -14.82 33.64 -2.83
C LEU A 25 -14.47 32.25 -2.27
N TYR A 26 -14.16 31.30 -3.14
CA TYR A 26 -13.53 30.03 -2.75
C TYR A 26 -12.02 30.22 -2.52
N TYR A 27 -11.46 29.45 -1.60
CA TYR A 27 -10.04 29.51 -1.24
C TYR A 27 -9.25 28.47 -2.05
N GLU A 28 -8.29 28.92 -2.83
CA GLU A 28 -7.42 28.06 -3.64
C GLU A 28 -6.26 27.51 -2.77
N GLU A 29 -6.12 26.19 -2.70
CA GLU A 29 -4.98 25.47 -2.14
C GLU A 29 -4.18 24.84 -3.29
N LEU A 30 -2.85 25.02 -3.30
CA LEU A 30 -1.95 24.25 -4.15
C LEU A 30 -1.31 23.14 -3.32
N MET A 31 -1.74 21.90 -3.55
CA MET A 31 -1.13 20.71 -2.99
C MET A 31 -0.09 20.20 -3.98
N GLY A 32 1.20 20.24 -3.61
CA GLY A 32 2.29 19.93 -4.54
C GLY A 32 3.43 19.13 -3.92
N GLU A 33 4.14 18.42 -4.77
CA GLU A 33 5.29 17.60 -4.41
C GLU A 33 6.63 18.33 -4.64
N GLU A 34 7.67 17.89 -3.93
CA GLU A 34 9.08 18.29 -4.12
C GLU A 34 9.37 19.81 -4.15
N GLY A 35 8.53 20.64 -3.55
CA GLY A 35 8.74 22.09 -3.57
C GLY A 35 8.53 22.70 -4.95
N PHE A 36 7.40 22.36 -5.59
CA PHE A 36 6.92 22.89 -6.87
C PHE A 36 7.61 22.32 -8.12
N SER A 37 8.44 21.29 -8.01
CA SER A 37 9.12 20.66 -9.15
C SER A 37 8.47 19.37 -9.66
N SER A 38 7.51 18.81 -8.93
CA SER A 38 6.82 17.56 -9.28
C SER A 38 5.30 17.77 -9.41
N ASP A 39 4.53 16.68 -9.42
CA ASP A 39 3.09 16.66 -9.56
C ASP A 39 2.41 17.54 -8.50
N SER A 40 1.28 18.12 -8.88
CA SER A 40 0.47 18.97 -8.00
C SER A 40 -0.99 18.95 -8.42
N SER A 41 -1.84 19.38 -7.50
CA SER A 41 -3.25 19.65 -7.72
C SER A 41 -3.66 20.95 -7.05
N LEU A 42 -4.58 21.67 -7.68
CA LEU A 42 -5.28 22.80 -7.08
C LEU A 42 -6.61 22.31 -6.51
N LEU A 43 -6.92 22.69 -5.28
CA LEU A 43 -8.18 22.41 -4.60
C LEU A 43 -8.86 23.74 -4.29
N TYR A 44 -10.18 23.82 -4.49
CA TYR A 44 -10.94 25.04 -4.24
C TYR A 44 -11.91 24.82 -3.08
N HIS A 45 -11.63 25.44 -1.93
CA HIS A 45 -12.33 25.23 -0.65
C HIS A 45 -13.42 26.27 -0.41
N ARG A 46 -14.46 25.88 0.34
CA ARG A 46 -15.48 26.80 0.87
C ARG A 46 -14.96 27.61 2.05
N HIS A 47 -14.09 27.03 2.87
CA HIS A 47 -13.54 27.62 4.07
C HIS A 47 -12.01 27.73 3.96
N VAL A 48 -11.37 28.36 4.94
CA VAL A 48 -9.91 28.56 4.94
C VAL A 48 -9.22 27.24 5.30
N PRO A 49 -8.48 26.58 4.39
CA PRO A 49 -7.93 25.23 4.61
C PRO A 49 -6.83 25.17 5.66
N SER A 50 -6.21 26.32 6.00
CA SER A 50 -5.14 26.43 7.00
C SER A 50 -5.64 26.72 8.43
N ALA A 51 -6.95 26.87 8.63
CA ALA A 51 -7.50 27.24 9.94
C ALA A 51 -7.52 26.05 10.91
N ILE A 52 -7.11 26.29 12.15
CA ILE A 52 -7.23 25.36 13.28
C ILE A 52 -7.75 26.14 14.49
N VAL A 53 -8.52 25.47 15.35
CA VAL A 53 -9.05 26.05 16.61
C VAL A 53 -8.46 25.40 17.85
N ASP A 54 -7.95 24.17 17.75
CA ASP A 54 -7.25 23.48 18.84
C ASP A 54 -6.27 22.44 18.28
N ALA A 55 -5.32 22.00 19.10
CA ALA A 55 -4.40 20.91 18.78
C ALA A 55 -3.94 20.16 20.04
N ARG A 56 -3.84 18.83 19.93
CA ARG A 56 -3.32 17.96 20.99
C ARG A 56 -2.42 16.86 20.44
N ALA A 57 -1.52 16.35 21.27
CA ALA A 57 -0.74 15.16 20.93
C ALA A 57 -1.66 13.95 20.68
N TRP A 58 -1.26 13.11 19.73
CA TRP A 58 -1.82 11.78 19.51
C TRP A 58 -0.72 10.74 19.74
N ASP A 59 -0.93 9.89 20.73
CA ASP A 59 -0.06 8.74 20.99
C ASP A 59 -0.21 7.72 19.86
N LEU A 60 0.83 7.63 19.03
CA LEU A 60 0.92 6.63 17.97
C LEU A 60 1.05 5.22 18.56
N PRO A 61 0.58 4.18 17.84
CA PRO A 61 0.90 2.80 18.21
C PRO A 61 2.41 2.54 18.19
N ASP A 62 2.85 1.39 18.74
CA ASP A 62 4.26 1.01 18.69
C ASP A 62 4.71 0.79 17.24
N LEU A 63 5.51 1.73 16.75
CA LEU A 63 6.13 1.71 15.42
C LEU A 63 7.64 1.38 15.48
N ALA A 64 8.14 0.95 16.64
CA ALA A 64 9.52 0.52 16.77
C ALA A 64 9.75 -0.83 16.07
N THR A 65 10.97 -1.03 15.57
CA THR A 65 11.42 -2.31 15.04
C THR A 65 12.60 -2.85 15.84
N VAL A 66 12.73 -4.18 15.85
CA VAL A 66 13.95 -4.85 16.31
C VAL A 66 14.69 -5.46 15.11
N PRO A 67 16.02 -5.52 15.11
CA PRO A 67 16.76 -6.19 14.05
C PRO A 67 16.38 -7.67 13.93
N ASN A 68 16.37 -8.21 12.70
CA ASN A 68 16.25 -9.66 12.48
C ASN A 68 17.58 -10.35 12.85
N GLN A 69 17.77 -10.58 14.16
CA GLN A 69 19.00 -11.15 14.73
C GLN A 69 18.66 -12.31 15.68
N PRO A 70 19.23 -13.53 15.47
CA PRO A 70 20.04 -13.92 14.31
C PRO A 70 19.28 -13.78 12.98
N LEU A 71 20.02 -13.60 11.88
CA LEU A 71 19.44 -13.42 10.56
C LEU A 71 18.77 -14.71 10.09
N LEU A 72 17.45 -14.68 9.95
CA LEU A 72 16.64 -15.84 9.61
C LEU A 72 15.57 -15.47 8.59
N PRO A 73 15.27 -16.34 7.61
CA PRO A 73 14.00 -16.22 6.90
C PRO A 73 12.85 -16.46 7.89
N ARG A 74 11.74 -15.73 7.72
CA ARG A 74 10.58 -15.78 8.63
C ARG A 74 9.31 -16.15 7.91
N HIS A 75 8.40 -16.83 8.60
CA HIS A 75 7.01 -17.00 8.20
C HIS A 75 6.13 -16.29 9.22
N LEU A 76 5.45 -15.25 8.78
CA LEU A 76 4.56 -14.45 9.61
C LEU A 76 3.11 -14.75 9.22
N LYS A 77 2.24 -15.00 10.19
CA LYS A 77 0.85 -15.37 9.94
C LYS A 77 -0.10 -14.23 10.30
N LEU A 78 -0.31 -13.31 9.38
CA LEU A 78 -1.04 -12.06 9.67
C LEU A 78 -2.47 -12.30 10.15
N HIS A 79 -3.12 -13.38 9.69
CA HIS A 79 -4.47 -13.73 10.13
C HIS A 79 -4.56 -14.12 11.61
N GLU A 80 -3.44 -14.46 12.25
CA GLU A 80 -3.37 -14.72 13.69
C GLU A 80 -3.21 -13.43 14.51
N LEU A 81 -3.03 -12.26 13.89
CA LEU A 81 -2.85 -10.98 14.58
C LEU A 81 -4.13 -10.40 15.19
N PHE A 82 -5.29 -10.82 14.72
CA PHE A 82 -6.57 -10.28 15.17
C PHE A 82 -7.53 -11.43 15.47
N GLY A 83 -8.15 -11.41 16.66
CA GLY A 83 -9.18 -12.38 17.02
C GLY A 83 -10.44 -12.25 16.17
N GLU A 84 -11.26 -13.31 16.11
CA GLU A 84 -12.42 -13.44 15.19
C GLU A 84 -13.42 -12.27 15.21
N GLN A 85 -13.50 -11.51 16.31
CA GLN A 85 -14.46 -10.42 16.48
C GLN A 85 -13.82 -9.07 16.87
N GLU A 86 -12.50 -9.02 17.06
CA GLU A 86 -11.83 -7.78 17.45
C GLU A 86 -12.00 -6.69 16.40
N TRP A 87 -12.06 -7.07 15.12
CA TRP A 87 -12.20 -6.16 14.00
C TRP A 87 -13.40 -5.21 14.12
N LYS A 88 -14.47 -5.60 14.81
CA LYS A 88 -15.70 -4.80 14.95
C LYS A 88 -15.50 -3.48 15.68
N SER A 89 -14.45 -3.36 16.49
CA SER A 89 -14.13 -2.15 17.26
C SER A 89 -12.77 -1.57 16.88
N ARG A 90 -12.33 -1.82 15.63
CA ARG A 90 -11.02 -1.43 15.10
C ARG A 90 -11.22 -0.66 13.81
N ASP A 91 -10.32 0.29 13.57
CA ASP A 91 -10.33 1.10 12.37
C ASP A 91 -9.05 0.99 11.53
N ALA A 92 -9.18 1.38 10.26
CA ALA A 92 -8.15 1.23 9.25
C ALA A 92 -6.90 2.12 9.44
N VAL A 93 -6.89 3.03 10.43
CA VAL A 93 -5.82 4.02 10.65
C VAL A 93 -5.11 3.78 11.98
N ARG A 94 -5.84 3.80 13.09
CA ARG A 94 -5.25 3.80 14.45
C ARG A 94 -4.83 2.42 14.93
N ASP A 95 -5.47 1.36 14.43
CA ASP A 95 -5.26 -0.01 14.89
C ASP A 95 -4.30 -0.84 14.03
N ARG A 96 -3.55 -0.18 13.15
CA ARG A 96 -2.52 -0.81 12.34
C ARG A 96 -1.42 -1.39 13.22
N ARG A 97 -1.11 -2.68 13.03
CA ARG A 97 0.01 -3.35 13.70
C ARG A 97 1.21 -3.39 12.76
N LEU A 98 2.37 -2.90 13.23
CA LEU A 98 3.60 -2.90 12.45
C LEU A 98 4.14 -4.32 12.29
N VAL A 99 4.27 -4.78 11.04
CA VAL A 99 4.77 -6.11 10.72
C VAL A 99 6.28 -6.06 10.48
N LEU A 100 6.69 -5.29 9.48
CA LEU A 100 8.09 -5.12 9.07
C LEU A 100 8.35 -3.63 8.79
N GLY A 101 9.58 -3.17 8.97
CA GLY A 101 9.90 -1.81 8.57
C GLY A 101 11.38 -1.44 8.65
N ASN A 102 11.73 -0.42 7.90
CA ASN A 102 13.03 0.24 7.92
C ASN A 102 12.82 1.76 7.79
N ALA A 103 13.90 2.51 7.49
CA ALA A 103 13.82 3.96 7.36
C ALA A 103 13.01 4.43 6.13
N ASP A 104 12.89 3.58 5.10
CA ASP A 104 12.31 3.88 3.80
C ASP A 104 10.84 3.43 3.68
N VAL A 105 10.49 2.31 4.32
CA VAL A 105 9.15 1.73 4.24
C VAL A 105 8.74 1.04 5.55
N ARG A 106 7.46 1.12 5.88
CA ARG A 106 6.79 0.36 6.95
C ARG A 106 5.66 -0.45 6.33
N ILE A 107 5.57 -1.71 6.72
CA ILE A 107 4.53 -2.65 6.31
C ILE A 107 3.67 -2.94 7.54
N THR A 108 2.39 -2.61 7.47
CA THR A 108 1.44 -2.79 8.56
C THR A 108 0.24 -3.62 8.11
N TYR A 109 -0.42 -4.27 9.06
CA TYR A 109 -1.64 -5.02 8.82
C TYR A 109 -2.74 -4.63 9.80
N VAL A 110 -3.99 -4.59 9.33
CA VAL A 110 -5.17 -4.31 10.16
C VAL A 110 -6.39 -5.06 9.67
N VAL A 111 -7.26 -5.45 10.60
CA VAL A 111 -8.61 -5.95 10.34
C VAL A 111 -9.58 -5.00 11.01
N ALA A 112 -10.38 -4.29 10.22
CA ALA A 112 -11.20 -3.16 10.64
C ALA A 112 -12.70 -3.38 10.34
N GLY A 113 -13.54 -2.72 11.13
CA GLY A 113 -15.00 -2.78 11.04
C GLY A 113 -15.66 -1.43 11.33
N GLU A 114 -14.96 -0.51 12.00
CA GLU A 114 -15.42 0.84 12.24
C GLU A 114 -14.86 1.82 11.22
N PRO A 115 -15.59 2.91 10.91
CA PRO A 115 -15.02 4.04 10.20
C PRO A 115 -13.79 4.60 10.93
N SER A 116 -12.72 4.87 10.19
CA SER A 116 -11.54 5.53 10.76
C SER A 116 -11.84 6.98 11.14
N PRO A 117 -11.02 7.63 11.97
CA PRO A 117 -11.02 9.08 12.01
C PRO A 117 -10.61 9.66 10.65
N LEU A 118 -10.85 10.96 10.46
CA LEU A 118 -10.18 11.71 9.40
C LEU A 118 -8.68 11.73 9.69
N TYR A 119 -7.89 11.38 8.70
CA TYR A 119 -6.46 11.14 8.86
C TYR A 119 -5.67 11.67 7.67
N ARG A 120 -4.44 12.13 7.92
CA ARG A 120 -3.43 12.37 6.88
C ARG A 120 -2.04 11.94 7.37
N ASN A 121 -1.28 11.35 6.46
CA ASN A 121 0.13 11.00 6.70
C ASN A 121 1.05 12.07 6.11
N ALA A 122 1.74 12.83 6.94
CA ALA A 122 2.67 13.87 6.50
C ALA A 122 4.10 13.33 6.22
N THR A 123 4.33 12.02 6.30
CA THR A 123 5.67 11.42 6.21
C THR A 123 5.99 10.80 4.86
N GLY A 124 4.98 10.34 4.12
CA GLY A 124 5.10 9.65 2.84
C GLY A 124 3.74 9.27 2.27
N ASP A 125 3.76 8.72 1.07
CA ASP A 125 2.58 8.13 0.45
C ASP A 125 2.23 6.80 1.13
N GLU A 126 0.95 6.44 1.10
CA GLU A 126 0.47 5.13 1.52
C GLU A 126 -0.03 4.35 0.30
N CYS A 127 0.34 3.07 0.22
CA CYS A 127 -0.25 2.09 -0.68
C CYS A 127 -0.97 1.04 0.16
N ALA A 128 -2.30 1.11 0.22
CA ALA A 128 -3.11 0.16 0.97
C ALA A 128 -3.67 -0.91 0.02
N TYR A 129 -3.24 -2.16 0.21
CA TYR A 129 -3.81 -3.31 -0.47
C TYR A 129 -4.98 -3.87 0.34
N VAL A 130 -6.16 -3.93 -0.28
CA VAL A 130 -7.37 -4.51 0.29
C VAL A 130 -7.32 -6.02 0.08
N GLU A 131 -6.85 -6.75 1.09
CA GLU A 131 -6.80 -8.21 1.04
C GLU A 131 -8.21 -8.81 0.99
N ALA A 132 -9.14 -8.27 1.79
CA ALA A 132 -10.52 -8.74 1.84
C ALA A 132 -11.46 -7.63 2.32
N GLY A 133 -12.74 -7.76 1.98
CA GLY A 133 -13.79 -6.81 2.33
C GLY A 133 -13.93 -5.67 1.33
N ALA A 134 -14.73 -4.68 1.70
CA ALA A 134 -15.00 -3.49 0.90
C ALA A 134 -15.18 -2.25 1.78
N ALA A 135 -14.86 -1.09 1.23
CA ALA A 135 -14.96 0.20 1.91
C ALA A 135 -15.15 1.35 0.91
N THR A 136 -15.66 2.46 1.42
CA THR A 136 -15.52 3.76 0.78
C THR A 136 -14.33 4.47 1.40
N VAL A 137 -13.36 4.88 0.59
CA VAL A 137 -12.27 5.79 1.02
C VAL A 137 -12.71 7.21 0.67
N GLU A 138 -13.20 7.92 1.66
CA GLU A 138 -13.62 9.32 1.52
C GLU A 138 -12.39 10.21 1.58
N THR A 139 -12.21 11.11 0.62
CA THR A 139 -11.03 12.00 0.57
C THR A 139 -11.43 13.43 0.25
N VAL A 140 -10.51 14.39 0.48
CA VAL A 140 -10.68 15.79 0.05
C VAL A 140 -10.84 15.93 -1.47
N PHE A 141 -10.41 14.93 -2.26
CA PHE A 141 -10.57 14.91 -3.71
C PHE A 141 -11.91 14.27 -4.14
N GLY A 142 -12.67 13.66 -3.23
CA GLY A 142 -13.83 12.83 -3.52
C GLY A 142 -13.65 11.38 -3.06
N ASP A 143 -14.71 10.59 -3.22
CA ASP A 143 -14.78 9.24 -2.66
C ASP A 143 -14.26 8.20 -3.67
N LEU A 144 -13.64 7.13 -3.15
CA LEU A 144 -13.22 5.94 -3.88
C LEU A 144 -13.91 4.70 -3.31
N GLU A 145 -14.64 3.98 -4.14
CA GLU A 145 -15.21 2.68 -3.79
C GLU A 145 -14.15 1.59 -4.03
N VAL A 146 -13.81 0.85 -2.97
CA VAL A 146 -12.73 -0.14 -3.00
C VAL A 146 -13.18 -1.47 -2.44
N GLY A 147 -12.62 -2.55 -2.99
CA GLY A 147 -12.91 -3.92 -2.62
C GLY A 147 -11.68 -4.80 -2.69
N THR A 148 -11.90 -6.10 -2.48
CA THR A 148 -10.84 -7.11 -2.49
C THR A 148 -9.98 -7.02 -3.76
N GLY A 149 -8.66 -7.02 -3.57
CA GLY A 149 -7.67 -6.90 -4.63
C GLY A 149 -7.30 -5.48 -5.02
N ASP A 150 -7.98 -4.45 -4.49
CA ASP A 150 -7.65 -3.07 -4.77
C ASP A 150 -6.41 -2.60 -4.02
N TYR A 151 -5.51 -1.96 -4.75
CA TYR A 151 -4.54 -1.03 -4.23
C TYR A 151 -5.17 0.36 -4.16
N VAL A 152 -5.00 1.05 -3.05
CA VAL A 152 -5.35 2.47 -2.90
C VAL A 152 -4.06 3.25 -2.67
N ILE A 153 -3.68 4.05 -3.65
CA ILE A 153 -2.56 4.98 -3.53
C ILE A 153 -3.09 6.28 -2.94
N ILE A 154 -2.53 6.68 -1.80
CA ILE A 154 -2.91 7.89 -1.07
C ILE A 154 -1.65 8.77 -0.99
N PRO A 155 -1.59 9.88 -1.76
CA PRO A 155 -0.46 10.78 -1.69
C PRO A 155 -0.30 11.39 -0.30
N ARG A 156 0.97 11.64 0.07
CA ARG A 156 1.34 12.30 1.32
C ARG A 156 0.45 13.51 1.60
N ALA A 157 0.02 13.61 2.86
CA ALA A 157 -0.82 14.67 3.41
C ALA A 157 -2.27 14.74 2.86
N THR A 158 -2.70 13.80 2.02
CA THR A 158 -4.11 13.70 1.61
C THR A 158 -4.98 13.35 2.81
N THR A 159 -5.94 14.24 3.14
CA THR A 159 -6.91 13.94 4.20
C THR A 159 -7.94 12.96 3.68
N HIS A 160 -8.09 11.86 4.39
CA HIS A 160 -9.00 10.79 4.03
C HIS A 160 -9.59 10.09 5.26
N ARG A 161 -10.63 9.31 5.05
CA ARG A 161 -11.25 8.41 6.02
C ARG A 161 -11.65 7.11 5.31
N TRP A 162 -11.43 5.98 5.97
CA TRP A 162 -11.92 4.69 5.50
C TRP A 162 -13.24 4.36 6.18
N VAL A 163 -14.25 4.01 5.39
CA VAL A 163 -15.59 3.63 5.85
C VAL A 163 -15.87 2.19 5.40
N PRO A 164 -15.65 1.17 6.25
CA PRO A 164 -15.99 -0.21 5.92
C PRO A 164 -17.47 -0.38 5.58
N ALA A 165 -17.79 -1.28 4.64
CA ALA A 165 -19.17 -1.55 4.23
C ALA A 165 -20.04 -2.21 5.34
N GLY A 166 -19.42 -2.74 6.40
CA GLY A 166 -20.08 -3.16 7.64
C GLY A 166 -20.60 -4.60 7.70
N HIS A 167 -20.57 -5.36 6.59
CA HIS A 167 -21.04 -6.75 6.57
C HIS A 167 -19.95 -7.79 6.87
N GLU A 168 -18.70 -7.46 6.51
CA GLU A 168 -17.52 -8.32 6.63
C GLU A 168 -16.33 -7.48 7.07
N PRO A 169 -15.30 -8.07 7.71
CA PRO A 169 -14.09 -7.34 8.08
C PRO A 169 -13.37 -6.79 6.85
N LEU A 170 -12.92 -5.54 6.94
CA LEU A 170 -11.97 -4.95 6.00
C LEU A 170 -10.55 -5.33 6.42
N ARG A 171 -9.84 -6.10 5.59
CA ARG A 171 -8.45 -6.50 5.82
C ARG A 171 -7.52 -5.67 4.94
N LEU A 172 -6.62 -4.91 5.56
CA LEU A 172 -5.70 -4.04 4.84
C LEU A 172 -4.25 -4.42 5.12
N TYR A 173 -3.48 -4.57 4.05
CA TYR A 173 -2.02 -4.65 4.06
C TYR A 173 -1.47 -3.31 3.56
N VAL A 174 -0.95 -2.49 4.46
CA VAL A 174 -0.58 -1.10 4.15
C VAL A 174 0.93 -0.94 4.09
N ILE A 175 1.40 -0.48 2.94
CA ILE A 175 2.79 -0.18 2.62
C ILE A 175 2.95 1.33 2.71
N GLU A 176 3.53 1.79 3.81
CA GLU A 176 3.72 3.21 4.13
C GLU A 176 5.16 3.62 3.82
N ALA A 177 5.33 4.49 2.83
CA ALA A 177 6.65 4.99 2.44
C ALA A 177 7.12 6.16 3.32
N ASN A 178 8.42 6.48 3.23
CA ASN A 178 8.94 7.82 3.59
C ASN A 178 9.07 8.74 2.35
N SER A 179 8.66 8.25 1.18
CA SER A 179 8.80 8.85 -0.15
C SER A 179 7.46 8.92 -0.88
N HIS A 180 7.49 9.33 -2.15
CA HIS A 180 6.38 9.14 -3.07
C HIS A 180 6.35 7.68 -3.57
N ILE A 181 5.16 7.19 -3.93
CA ILE A 181 4.93 5.89 -4.56
C ILE A 181 4.37 6.13 -5.96
N ALA A 182 5.02 5.57 -6.97
CA ALA A 182 4.63 5.77 -8.37
C ALA A 182 4.73 4.46 -9.17
N PRO A 183 4.12 4.40 -10.36
CA PRO A 183 4.42 3.34 -11.32
C PRO A 183 5.92 3.26 -11.63
N PRO A 184 6.47 2.05 -11.87
CA PRO A 184 7.88 1.88 -12.20
C PRO A 184 8.29 2.70 -13.42
N LYS A 185 9.40 3.44 -13.33
CA LYS A 185 9.88 4.29 -14.43
C LYS A 185 10.03 3.56 -15.76
N ARG A 186 10.33 2.25 -15.75
CA ARG A 186 10.47 1.43 -16.97
C ARG A 186 9.17 1.18 -17.73
N TYR A 187 8.02 1.40 -17.09
CA TYR A 187 6.71 1.32 -17.70
C TYR A 187 6.19 2.69 -18.13
N LEU A 188 6.91 3.76 -17.83
CA LEU A 188 6.53 5.11 -18.19
C LEU A 188 7.42 5.65 -19.31
N SER A 189 6.81 6.39 -20.23
CA SER A 189 7.55 7.27 -21.12
C SER A 189 8.25 8.37 -20.31
N ARG A 190 9.19 9.08 -20.94
CA ARG A 190 9.80 10.28 -20.34
C ARG A 190 8.78 11.38 -19.96
N TYR A 191 7.56 11.28 -20.47
CA TYR A 191 6.48 12.22 -20.21
C TYR A 191 5.47 11.71 -19.19
N GLY A 192 5.65 10.50 -18.63
CA GLY A 192 4.78 9.96 -17.57
C GLY A 192 3.53 9.22 -18.04
N GLN A 193 3.37 9.00 -19.36
CA GLN A 193 2.36 8.10 -19.94
C GLN A 193 2.85 6.65 -19.87
N PHE A 194 1.97 5.69 -19.60
CA PHE A 194 2.29 4.27 -19.67
C PHE A 194 2.70 3.86 -21.10
N LEU A 195 3.69 2.97 -21.19
CA LEU A 195 4.16 2.39 -22.44
C LEU A 195 3.30 1.18 -22.82
N GLU A 196 3.19 0.86 -24.11
CA GLU A 196 2.36 -0.25 -24.62
C GLU A 196 2.75 -1.64 -24.05
N HIS A 197 3.98 -1.81 -23.56
CA HIS A 197 4.42 -3.05 -22.90
C HIS A 197 4.20 -3.06 -21.39
N SER A 198 3.60 -2.01 -20.83
CA SER A 198 3.31 -1.94 -19.41
C SER A 198 2.24 -2.97 -19.04
N PRO A 199 2.33 -3.60 -17.85
CA PRO A 199 1.38 -4.61 -17.43
C PRO A 199 0.03 -4.03 -17.00
N TYR A 200 -0.16 -2.71 -17.06
CA TYR A 200 -1.41 -2.01 -16.84
C TYR A 200 -1.31 -0.62 -17.49
N CYS A 201 -2.43 0.08 -17.61
CA CYS A 201 -2.52 1.39 -18.23
C CYS A 201 -3.39 2.36 -17.42
N GLU A 202 -3.51 3.60 -17.90
CA GLU A 202 -4.30 4.63 -17.23
C GLU A 202 -5.79 4.26 -17.08
N ARG A 203 -6.31 3.35 -17.92
CA ARG A 203 -7.73 2.92 -17.87
C ARG A 203 -8.05 2.03 -16.68
N ASP A 204 -7.03 1.39 -16.12
CA ASP A 204 -7.16 0.49 -14.97
C ASP A 204 -7.13 1.29 -13.64
N LEU A 205 -6.84 2.60 -13.73
CA LEU A 205 -6.77 3.50 -12.58
C LEU A 205 -8.11 4.20 -12.37
N ARG A 206 -8.71 3.99 -11.20
CA ARG A 206 -9.95 4.64 -10.78
C ARG A 206 -9.62 5.86 -9.92
N ALA A 207 -9.83 7.04 -10.48
CA ALA A 207 -9.69 8.32 -9.78
C ALA A 207 -10.98 8.66 -8.99
N PRO A 208 -10.90 9.51 -7.95
CA PRO A 208 -12.06 9.96 -7.20
C PRO A 208 -13.01 10.75 -8.09
N GLY A 209 -14.30 10.65 -7.79
CA GLY A 209 -15.35 11.39 -8.47
C GLY A 209 -15.39 12.87 -8.10
N ALA A 210 -16.57 13.48 -8.22
CA ALA A 210 -16.78 14.83 -7.70
C ALA A 210 -16.56 14.86 -6.18
N PRO A 211 -15.86 15.88 -5.65
CA PRO A 211 -15.76 16.07 -4.21
C PRO A 211 -17.13 16.16 -3.56
N ARG A 212 -17.25 15.56 -2.37
CA ARG A 212 -18.38 15.78 -1.49
C ARG A 212 -18.08 16.96 -0.56
N THR A 213 -19.11 17.71 -0.21
CA THR A 213 -19.01 18.76 0.82
C THR A 213 -19.80 18.36 2.05
N VAL A 214 -19.22 18.58 3.22
CA VAL A 214 -19.80 18.26 4.53
C VAL A 214 -19.82 19.54 5.36
N ASP A 215 -20.97 19.87 5.95
CA ASP A 215 -21.13 21.03 6.82
C ASP A 215 -21.16 20.57 8.28
N GLU A 216 -19.97 20.48 8.85
CA GLU A 216 -19.72 20.15 10.26
C GLU A 216 -18.61 21.07 10.77
N GLN A 217 -18.63 21.38 12.06
CA GLN A 217 -17.69 22.30 12.70
C GLN A 217 -16.94 21.58 13.82
N ASP A 218 -15.78 22.13 14.19
CA ASP A 218 -14.91 21.61 15.25
C ASP A 218 -14.54 20.13 15.05
N VAL A 219 -14.04 19.82 13.85
CA VAL A 219 -13.78 18.45 13.38
C VAL A 219 -12.34 18.04 13.67
N GLU A 220 -12.16 16.89 14.31
CA GLU A 220 -10.82 16.31 14.56
C GLU A 220 -10.21 15.69 13.29
N VAL A 221 -8.95 16.02 13.01
CA VAL A 221 -8.12 15.37 11.98
C VAL A 221 -6.83 14.87 12.62
N TYR A 222 -6.59 13.57 12.48
CA TYR A 222 -5.42 12.87 12.98
C TYR A 222 -4.27 13.01 11.98
N ILE A 223 -3.12 13.46 12.44
CA ILE A 223 -1.96 13.76 11.61
C ILE A 223 -0.78 12.98 12.14
N LYS A 224 -0.27 12.06 11.33
CA LYS A 224 1.03 11.42 11.58
C LYS A 224 2.11 12.25 10.91
N HIS A 225 3.14 12.65 11.65
CA HIS A 225 4.23 13.49 11.14
C HIS A 225 5.58 13.07 11.73
N ARG A 226 6.66 13.70 11.25
CA ARG A 226 8.01 13.51 11.82
C ARG A 226 8.09 14.16 13.21
N GLY A 227 8.76 13.51 14.14
CA GLY A 227 8.91 13.99 15.51
C GLY A 227 9.96 13.19 16.28
N ASP A 228 9.94 13.33 17.60
CA ASP A 228 10.87 12.72 18.54
C ASP A 228 10.41 11.35 19.09
N GLY A 229 9.24 10.87 18.67
CA GLY A 229 8.73 9.55 19.07
C GLY A 229 9.42 8.37 18.37
N PRO A 230 8.96 7.13 18.65
CA PRO A 230 9.52 5.91 18.07
C PRO A 230 9.59 5.96 16.55
N ALA A 231 10.71 5.47 15.99
CA ALA A 231 11.02 5.54 14.55
C ALA A 231 11.04 6.96 13.95
N GLY A 232 11.18 8.02 14.78
CA GLY A 232 11.24 9.42 14.33
C GLY A 232 9.86 9.99 13.97
N LEU A 233 8.80 9.46 14.59
CA LEU A 233 7.41 9.75 14.27
C LEU A 233 6.66 10.27 15.49
N ALA A 234 5.72 11.19 15.26
CA ALA A 234 4.81 11.71 16.26
C ALA A 234 3.41 11.86 15.66
N GLY A 235 2.40 11.90 16.53
CA GLY A 235 1.01 12.14 16.15
C GLY A 235 0.51 13.46 16.75
N THR A 236 -0.31 14.17 15.99
CA THR A 236 -1.07 15.34 16.45
C THR A 236 -2.51 15.21 15.98
N VAL A 237 -3.48 15.59 16.80
CA VAL A 237 -4.86 15.84 16.37
C VAL A 237 -5.05 17.35 16.27
N HIS A 238 -5.44 17.83 15.09
CA HIS A 238 -5.93 19.20 14.92
C HIS A 238 -7.45 19.19 15.00
N VAL A 239 -8.03 20.24 15.60
CA VAL A 239 -9.46 20.54 15.49
C VAL A 239 -9.60 21.66 14.46
N LEU A 240 -10.30 21.38 13.36
CA LEU A 240 -10.59 22.35 12.30
C LEU A 240 -11.94 23.00 12.57
N PRO A 241 -12.09 24.32 12.36
CA PRO A 241 -13.37 25.00 12.56
C PRO A 241 -14.45 24.50 11.60
N HIS A 242 -14.06 23.91 10.47
CA HIS A 242 -14.96 23.34 9.46
C HIS A 242 -14.41 21.99 8.98
N HIS A 243 -15.32 21.10 8.59
CA HIS A 243 -14.98 19.80 8.04
C HIS A 243 -14.03 19.94 6.82
N PRO A 244 -12.95 19.14 6.71
CA PRO A 244 -11.96 19.27 5.62
C PRO A 244 -12.52 18.87 4.24
N PHE A 245 -13.61 18.11 4.20
CA PHE A 245 -14.37 17.85 2.97
C PHE A 245 -15.26 19.06 2.66
N ASP A 246 -14.64 20.15 2.24
CA ASP A 246 -15.29 21.40 1.84
C ASP A 246 -14.85 21.87 0.44
N VAL A 247 -14.10 21.02 -0.26
CA VAL A 247 -13.61 21.24 -1.62
C VAL A 247 -14.79 21.18 -2.60
N VAL A 248 -14.96 22.21 -3.43
CA VAL A 248 -16.01 22.27 -4.46
C VAL A 248 -15.52 21.75 -5.82
N GLY A 249 -14.21 21.69 -6.01
CA GLY A 249 -13.57 21.12 -7.18
C GLY A 249 -12.06 21.12 -7.05
N TRP A 250 -11.41 20.37 -7.93
CA TRP A 250 -9.96 20.28 -7.99
C TRP A 250 -9.50 19.91 -9.40
N ASP A 251 -8.23 20.21 -9.70
CA ASP A 251 -7.58 19.82 -10.95
C ASP A 251 -6.08 19.60 -10.76
N GLY A 252 -5.50 18.59 -11.43
CA GLY A 252 -4.07 18.31 -11.33
C GLY A 252 -3.66 16.87 -11.61
N CYS A 253 -2.44 16.52 -11.22
CA CYS A 253 -1.84 15.19 -11.35
C CYS A 253 -1.57 14.52 -10.00
N LEU A 254 -1.80 15.23 -8.89
CA LEU A 254 -1.61 14.72 -7.52
C LEU A 254 -2.96 14.41 -6.89
N TYR A 255 -3.37 13.15 -6.90
CA TYR A 255 -4.66 12.72 -6.35
C TYR A 255 -4.60 11.24 -5.98
N PRO A 256 -5.43 10.78 -5.03
CA PRO A 256 -5.52 9.37 -4.69
C PRO A 256 -6.18 8.58 -5.83
N TYR A 257 -5.83 7.31 -5.99
CA TYR A 257 -6.48 6.44 -6.97
C TYR A 257 -6.50 4.99 -6.50
N ALA A 258 -7.45 4.22 -7.05
CA ALA A 258 -7.53 2.78 -6.87
C ALA A 258 -7.09 2.03 -8.14
N PHE A 259 -6.43 0.88 -7.97
CA PHE A 259 -6.02 -0.03 -9.04
C PHE A 259 -6.26 -1.47 -8.57
N ASN A 260 -6.98 -2.29 -9.34
CA ASN A 260 -7.23 -3.68 -8.93
C ASN A 260 -6.11 -4.60 -9.42
N ILE A 261 -5.62 -5.48 -8.55
CA ILE A 261 -4.61 -6.49 -8.91
C ILE A 261 -5.05 -7.40 -10.06
N ALA A 262 -6.36 -7.62 -10.25
CA ALA A 262 -6.90 -8.42 -11.34
C ALA A 262 -6.76 -7.76 -12.72
N ASP A 263 -6.55 -6.43 -12.77
CA ASP A 263 -6.30 -5.68 -14.01
C ASP A 263 -4.81 -5.69 -14.40
N PHE A 264 -3.94 -6.34 -13.61
CA PHE A 264 -2.53 -6.50 -13.93
C PHE A 264 -2.32 -7.63 -14.95
N GLU A 265 -1.79 -7.30 -16.13
CA GLU A 265 -1.46 -8.22 -17.21
C GLU A 265 -0.05 -8.84 -17.01
N PRO A 266 0.06 -10.12 -16.65
CA PRO A 266 1.36 -10.74 -16.36
C PRO A 266 2.21 -10.85 -17.63
N ILE A 267 3.42 -10.32 -17.57
CA ILE A 267 4.42 -10.50 -18.64
C ILE A 267 5.07 -11.88 -18.49
N THR A 268 4.93 -12.72 -19.51
CA THR A 268 5.43 -14.10 -19.52
C THR A 268 6.49 -14.29 -20.60
N GLY A 269 7.31 -15.33 -20.47
CA GLY A 269 8.42 -15.58 -21.38
C GLY A 269 8.57 -17.05 -21.74
N ARG A 270 9.43 -17.33 -22.71
CA ARG A 270 9.77 -18.71 -23.08
C ARG A 270 10.45 -19.44 -21.93
N VAL A 271 11.20 -18.70 -21.11
CA VAL A 271 11.89 -19.16 -19.90
C VAL A 271 11.63 -18.16 -18.78
N HIS A 272 11.88 -18.63 -17.55
CA HIS A 272 11.51 -17.94 -16.31
C HIS A 272 11.90 -16.47 -16.35
N GLN A 273 10.90 -15.60 -16.23
CA GLN A 273 11.11 -14.16 -16.18
C GLN A 273 11.49 -13.74 -14.76
N PRO A 274 12.53 -12.91 -14.59
CA PRO A 274 12.93 -12.46 -13.27
C PRO A 274 11.87 -11.51 -12.66
N PRO A 275 11.83 -11.37 -11.32
CA PRO A 275 10.81 -10.61 -10.61
C PRO A 275 10.52 -9.18 -11.08
N PRO A 276 11.46 -8.42 -11.69
CA PRO A 276 11.14 -7.11 -12.25
C PRO A 276 9.92 -7.12 -13.18
N VAL A 277 9.62 -8.18 -13.92
CA VAL A 277 8.42 -8.18 -14.78
C VAL A 277 7.10 -8.08 -14.00
N HIS A 278 7.12 -8.35 -12.69
CA HIS A 278 5.97 -8.34 -11.80
C HIS A 278 5.76 -7.00 -11.08
N GLN A 279 6.66 -6.00 -11.18
CA GLN A 279 6.47 -4.78 -10.38
C GLN A 279 5.22 -4.01 -10.83
N VAL A 280 4.49 -3.48 -9.86
CA VAL A 280 3.31 -2.64 -10.05
C VAL A 280 3.60 -1.20 -9.63
N PHE A 281 4.34 -1.00 -8.53
CA PHE A 281 4.70 0.32 -7.98
C PHE A 281 6.13 0.31 -7.44
N GLU A 282 6.73 1.49 -7.30
CA GLU A 282 8.03 1.69 -6.66
C GLU A 282 8.02 2.94 -5.77
N GLY A 283 8.82 2.90 -4.71
CA GLY A 283 9.17 4.06 -3.90
C GLY A 283 10.69 4.19 -3.75
N THR A 284 11.15 5.06 -2.86
CA THR A 284 12.59 5.20 -2.63
C THR A 284 13.12 3.95 -1.91
N ASN A 285 13.97 3.18 -2.58
CA ASN A 285 14.59 1.95 -2.07
C ASN A 285 13.62 0.79 -1.76
N PHE A 286 12.47 0.72 -2.40
CA PHE A 286 11.64 -0.47 -2.40
C PHE A 286 10.77 -0.56 -3.66
N VAL A 287 10.33 -1.78 -3.99
CA VAL A 287 9.39 -2.05 -5.08
C VAL A 287 8.24 -2.92 -4.58
N ILE A 288 7.09 -2.79 -5.23
CA ILE A 288 5.89 -3.60 -4.98
C ILE A 288 5.62 -4.41 -6.24
N CYS A 289 5.40 -5.73 -6.11
CA CYS A 289 5.16 -6.63 -7.24
C CYS A 289 3.86 -7.44 -7.08
N ASN A 290 3.26 -7.77 -8.23
CA ASN A 290 2.08 -8.61 -8.36
C ASN A 290 2.47 -9.96 -8.98
N PHE A 291 2.39 -11.02 -8.18
CA PHE A 291 2.35 -12.38 -8.70
C PHE A 291 0.88 -12.73 -8.90
N VAL A 292 0.45 -12.84 -10.15
CA VAL A 292 -0.94 -13.11 -10.53
C VAL A 292 -1.04 -14.40 -11.34
N PRO A 293 -2.24 -15.00 -11.44
CA PRO A 293 -2.48 -16.15 -12.30
C PRO A 293 -1.99 -15.91 -13.72
N ARG A 294 -1.18 -16.83 -14.26
CA ARG A 294 -0.55 -16.65 -15.56
C ARG A 294 -0.20 -17.96 -16.23
N LYS A 295 -0.07 -17.92 -17.56
CA LYS A 295 0.66 -18.94 -18.31
C LYS A 295 2.13 -18.90 -17.87
N VAL A 296 2.73 -20.05 -17.60
CA VAL A 296 4.15 -20.11 -17.23
C VAL A 296 5.03 -20.36 -18.46
N ASP A 297 6.29 -20.67 -18.22
CA ASP A 297 7.32 -20.81 -19.23
C ASP A 297 6.96 -21.85 -20.30
N TYR A 298 7.04 -21.46 -21.57
CA TYR A 298 6.66 -22.30 -22.71
C TYR A 298 7.85 -22.96 -23.44
N HIS A 299 9.03 -23.02 -22.81
CA HIS A 299 10.13 -23.88 -23.27
C HIS A 299 9.87 -25.33 -22.86
N PRO A 300 10.07 -26.34 -23.74
CA PRO A 300 9.84 -27.75 -23.40
C PRO A 300 10.66 -28.30 -22.23
N LEU A 301 11.71 -27.57 -21.83
CA LEU A 301 12.63 -27.90 -20.74
C LEU A 301 12.71 -26.77 -19.70
N ALA A 302 11.69 -25.92 -19.61
CA ALA A 302 11.66 -24.89 -18.59
C ALA A 302 11.51 -25.49 -17.19
N VAL A 303 12.03 -24.79 -16.19
CA VAL A 303 11.69 -24.99 -14.78
C VAL A 303 10.79 -23.82 -14.39
N PRO A 304 9.46 -24.02 -14.29
CA PRO A 304 8.52 -22.91 -14.14
C PRO A 304 8.57 -22.19 -12.79
N VAL A 305 8.96 -22.91 -11.73
CA VAL A 305 9.17 -22.33 -10.41
C VAL A 305 10.49 -21.53 -10.35
N PRO A 306 10.59 -20.51 -9.48
CA PRO A 306 11.82 -19.73 -9.34
C PRO A 306 13.04 -20.59 -9.05
N TYR A 307 14.20 -20.16 -9.53
CA TYR A 307 15.48 -20.73 -9.14
C TYR A 307 15.81 -20.42 -7.68
N TYR A 308 16.67 -21.24 -7.07
CA TYR A 308 17.33 -20.84 -5.84
C TYR A 308 18.20 -19.61 -6.12
N HIS A 309 18.10 -18.59 -5.28
CA HIS A 309 18.87 -17.38 -5.42
C HIS A 309 19.22 -16.75 -4.09
N SER A 310 20.20 -15.86 -4.16
CA SER A 310 20.56 -14.93 -3.11
C SER A 310 20.41 -13.55 -3.69
N ASN A 311 19.46 -12.78 -3.17
CA ASN A 311 19.42 -11.35 -3.43
C ASN A 311 20.35 -10.68 -2.42
N VAL A 312 21.49 -10.21 -2.90
CA VAL A 312 22.58 -9.74 -2.03
C VAL A 312 22.29 -8.35 -1.45
N ASP A 313 21.41 -7.58 -2.10
CA ASP A 313 21.12 -6.19 -1.78
C ASP A 313 19.66 -5.96 -1.36
N SER A 314 18.84 -7.01 -1.27
CA SER A 314 17.40 -6.89 -0.99
C SER A 314 16.91 -7.90 0.04
N ASP A 315 16.04 -7.43 0.92
CA ASP A 315 15.07 -8.30 1.60
C ASP A 315 13.86 -8.48 0.67
N GLU A 316 13.29 -9.68 0.65
CA GLU A 316 12.11 -10.02 -0.14
C GLU A 316 10.96 -10.43 0.78
N VAL A 317 9.82 -9.74 0.66
CA VAL A 317 8.63 -9.98 1.48
C VAL A 317 7.49 -10.42 0.59
N MET A 318 7.08 -11.69 0.67
CA MET A 318 5.95 -12.21 -0.10
C MET A 318 4.72 -12.32 0.79
N PHE A 319 3.64 -11.60 0.48
CA PHE A 319 2.34 -11.71 1.10
C PHE A 319 1.39 -12.54 0.23
N TYR A 320 1.01 -13.71 0.73
CA TYR A 320 0.18 -14.69 0.03
C TYR A 320 -1.30 -14.40 0.26
N VAL A 321 -2.05 -14.08 -0.80
CA VAL A 321 -3.41 -13.51 -0.68
C VAL A 321 -4.47 -14.30 -1.43
N GLY A 322 -4.09 -15.23 -2.30
CA GLY A 322 -5.02 -16.13 -2.96
C GLY A 322 -4.33 -17.20 -3.81
N GLY A 323 -5.13 -18.12 -4.34
CA GLY A 323 -4.65 -19.19 -5.23
C GLY A 323 -3.91 -20.33 -4.54
N ASP A 324 -3.61 -21.36 -5.32
CA ASP A 324 -2.86 -22.54 -4.86
C ASP A 324 -1.35 -22.36 -5.12
N TYR A 325 -0.57 -22.26 -4.04
CA TYR A 325 0.90 -22.17 -4.10
C TYR A 325 1.55 -23.55 -4.06
N GLU A 326 1.46 -24.30 -5.17
CA GLU A 326 2.07 -25.65 -5.28
C GLU A 326 3.57 -25.65 -4.96
N ALA A 327 4.29 -24.55 -5.28
CA ALA A 327 5.73 -24.43 -5.03
C ALA A 327 6.11 -24.43 -3.52
N ARG A 328 5.12 -24.25 -2.63
CA ARG A 328 5.30 -24.11 -1.19
C ARG A 328 4.60 -25.21 -0.39
N LYS A 329 4.09 -26.25 -1.05
CA LYS A 329 3.49 -27.40 -0.36
C LYS A 329 4.44 -27.97 0.70
N GLY A 330 3.97 -28.00 1.95
CA GLY A 330 4.75 -28.48 3.10
C GLY A 330 5.50 -27.39 3.90
N SER A 331 5.52 -26.12 3.46
CA SER A 331 6.15 -25.04 4.23
C SER A 331 5.27 -24.48 5.36
N GLY A 332 3.96 -24.73 5.30
CA GLY A 332 2.97 -24.11 6.21
C GLY A 332 2.46 -22.73 5.76
N ILE A 333 2.94 -22.21 4.62
CA ILE A 333 2.45 -20.97 4.00
C ILE A 333 1.02 -21.20 3.48
N ASN A 334 0.11 -20.28 3.82
CA ASN A 334 -1.28 -20.24 3.37
C ASN A 334 -1.67 -18.79 3.05
N VAL A 335 -2.91 -18.56 2.58
CA VAL A 335 -3.49 -17.21 2.48
C VAL A 335 -3.37 -16.49 3.83
N GLY A 336 -2.98 -15.22 3.82
CA GLY A 336 -2.68 -14.43 5.02
C GLY A 336 -1.27 -14.60 5.56
N SER A 337 -0.42 -15.42 4.91
CA SER A 337 0.98 -15.59 5.30
C SER A 337 1.87 -14.56 4.65
N ILE A 338 2.94 -14.18 5.35
CA ILE A 338 4.11 -13.53 4.80
C ILE A 338 5.30 -14.47 4.89
N SER A 339 6.11 -14.56 3.83
CA SER A 339 7.50 -15.00 3.97
C SER A 339 8.45 -13.83 3.83
N LEU A 340 9.36 -13.68 4.78
CA LEU A 340 10.51 -12.77 4.68
C LEU A 340 11.76 -13.58 4.35
N HIS A 341 12.44 -13.23 3.27
CA HIS A 341 13.75 -13.75 2.90
C HIS A 341 14.76 -12.59 2.95
N PRO A 342 15.60 -12.52 3.99
CA PRO A 342 16.49 -11.38 4.16
C PRO A 342 17.68 -11.43 3.19
N GLY A 343 18.20 -10.26 2.85
CA GLY A 343 19.40 -10.08 2.04
C GLY A 343 20.57 -10.87 2.60
N GLY A 344 21.29 -11.57 1.71
CA GLY A 344 22.39 -12.46 2.08
C GLY A 344 21.97 -13.87 2.51
N HIS A 345 20.68 -14.21 2.52
CA HIS A 345 20.19 -15.58 2.68
C HIS A 345 19.75 -16.19 1.35
N SER A 346 20.30 -17.36 1.00
CA SER A 346 19.83 -18.10 -0.17
C SER A 346 18.45 -18.69 0.09
N HIS A 347 17.52 -18.50 -0.83
CA HIS A 347 16.17 -19.04 -0.74
C HIS A 347 15.65 -19.45 -2.12
N GLY A 348 14.52 -20.13 -2.16
CA GLY A 348 13.92 -20.65 -3.39
C GLY A 348 12.76 -21.60 -3.09
N PRO A 349 12.28 -22.37 -4.07
CA PRO A 349 11.16 -23.30 -3.90
C PRO A 349 11.49 -24.38 -2.85
N GLN A 350 10.45 -25.07 -2.35
CA GLN A 350 10.70 -26.29 -1.57
C GLN A 350 11.34 -27.36 -2.47
N PRO A 351 12.23 -28.24 -1.95
CA PRO A 351 12.97 -29.18 -2.80
C PRO A 351 12.08 -30.04 -3.72
N SER A 352 10.92 -30.50 -3.24
CA SER A 352 9.98 -31.30 -4.02
C SER A 352 9.22 -30.50 -5.09
N ALA A 353 9.16 -29.17 -4.98
CA ALA A 353 8.38 -28.33 -5.90
C ALA A 353 9.01 -28.20 -7.28
N ILE A 354 10.34 -28.32 -7.40
CA ILE A 354 11.04 -28.19 -8.68
C ILE A 354 10.57 -29.30 -9.63
N GLU A 355 10.78 -30.56 -9.25
CA GLU A 355 10.36 -31.73 -10.04
C GLU A 355 8.85 -31.77 -10.25
N ALA A 356 8.05 -31.42 -9.23
CA ALA A 356 6.58 -31.40 -9.33
C ALA A 356 6.06 -30.34 -10.31
N SER A 357 6.81 -29.27 -10.55
CA SER A 357 6.41 -28.18 -11.45
C SER A 357 6.74 -28.43 -12.92
N LEU A 358 7.56 -29.44 -13.24
CA LEU A 358 8.01 -29.67 -14.60
C LEU A 358 6.82 -30.00 -15.51
N GLY A 359 6.71 -29.27 -16.62
CA GLY A 359 5.59 -29.41 -17.57
C GLY A 359 4.32 -28.67 -17.16
N ALA A 360 4.31 -27.93 -16.05
CA ALA A 360 3.20 -27.03 -15.73
C ALA A 360 3.05 -25.97 -16.84
N GLU A 361 1.80 -25.67 -17.23
CA GLU A 361 1.50 -24.66 -18.25
C GLU A 361 0.93 -23.36 -17.67
N ARG A 362 0.48 -23.40 -16.40
CA ARG A 362 -0.19 -22.30 -15.72
C ARG A 362 0.01 -22.40 -14.21
N PHE A 363 0.10 -21.26 -13.55
CA PHE A 363 -0.04 -21.12 -12.10
C PHE A 363 -1.22 -20.19 -11.79
N ASP A 364 -1.95 -20.48 -10.72
CA ASP A 364 -3.08 -19.68 -10.23
C ASP A 364 -2.73 -18.91 -8.94
N GLU A 365 -1.43 -18.76 -8.68
CA GLU A 365 -0.89 -18.11 -7.49
C GLU A 365 -1.20 -16.60 -7.46
N LEU A 366 -1.61 -16.08 -6.29
CA LEU A 366 -1.82 -14.64 -6.06
C LEU A 366 -1.04 -14.17 -4.82
N ALA A 367 -0.05 -13.30 -5.04
CA ALA A 367 0.72 -12.67 -3.97
C ALA A 367 1.14 -11.24 -4.31
N VAL A 368 1.29 -10.46 -3.24
CA VAL A 368 1.87 -9.13 -3.25
C VAL A 368 3.27 -9.23 -2.66
N MET A 369 4.28 -8.81 -3.40
CA MET A 369 5.66 -8.78 -2.92
C MET A 369 6.10 -7.35 -2.62
N VAL A 370 6.86 -7.16 -1.56
CA VAL A 370 7.55 -5.91 -1.25
C VAL A 370 9.03 -6.21 -1.08
N ASP A 371 9.84 -5.82 -2.06
CA ASP A 371 11.29 -5.95 -2.00
C ASP A 371 11.88 -4.63 -1.52
N THR A 372 12.83 -4.70 -0.59
CA THR A 372 13.43 -3.51 0.01
C THR A 372 14.94 -3.57 -0.02
N PHE A 373 15.58 -2.47 -0.42
CA PHE A 373 17.05 -2.39 -0.53
C PHE A 373 17.74 -1.93 0.76
N ARG A 374 16.97 -1.84 1.86
CA ARG A 374 17.48 -1.75 3.23
C ARG A 374 16.93 -2.92 4.03
N PRO A 375 17.72 -3.53 4.93
CA PRO A 375 17.24 -4.60 5.78
C PRO A 375 16.02 -4.18 6.59
N LEU A 376 15.05 -5.08 6.71
CA LEU A 376 13.84 -4.90 7.49
C LEU A 376 14.05 -5.31 8.94
N GLY A 377 13.62 -4.44 9.85
CA GLY A 377 13.39 -4.80 11.24
C GLY A 377 11.99 -5.39 11.43
N LEU A 378 11.84 -6.18 12.49
CA LEU A 378 10.58 -6.79 12.90
C LEU A 378 9.81 -5.83 13.80
N GLY A 379 8.58 -5.47 13.42
CA GLY A 379 7.67 -4.73 14.28
C GLY A 379 7.04 -5.60 15.37
N GLU A 380 6.19 -5.00 16.20
CA GLU A 380 5.39 -5.71 17.19
C GLU A 380 4.55 -6.83 16.56
N GLY A 381 3.78 -6.51 15.51
CA GLY A 381 2.93 -7.47 14.81
C GLY A 381 3.75 -8.57 14.16
N GLY A 382 4.89 -8.25 13.55
CA GLY A 382 5.76 -9.26 12.93
C GLY A 382 6.25 -10.29 13.95
N ARG A 383 6.66 -9.84 15.14
CA ARG A 383 7.08 -10.75 16.21
C ARG A 383 5.92 -11.56 16.80
N ALA A 384 4.73 -10.97 16.88
CA ALA A 384 3.56 -11.62 17.46
C ALA A 384 3.03 -12.78 16.62
N CYS A 385 3.33 -12.82 15.31
CA CYS A 385 2.84 -13.85 14.39
C CYS A 385 3.94 -14.65 13.69
N ASP A 386 5.19 -14.59 14.17
CA ASP A 386 6.28 -15.45 13.67
C ASP A 386 6.05 -16.91 14.09
N ASP A 387 6.09 -17.84 13.14
CA ASP A 387 5.89 -19.26 13.38
C ASP A 387 7.09 -19.93 14.10
N GLY A 388 8.25 -19.27 14.12
CA GLY A 388 9.48 -19.71 14.75
C GLY A 388 10.13 -20.96 14.15
N ARG A 389 9.65 -21.47 13.01
CA ARG A 389 10.04 -22.76 12.43
C ARG A 389 10.36 -22.69 10.93
N TYR A 390 10.09 -21.59 10.27
CA TYR A 390 10.22 -21.47 8.81
C TYR A 390 11.63 -21.76 8.26
N ALA A 391 12.70 -21.25 8.89
CA ALA A 391 14.06 -21.40 8.36
C ALA A 391 14.55 -22.85 8.29
N TRP A 392 13.85 -23.78 8.92
CA TRP A 392 14.22 -25.18 9.03
C TRP A 392 13.40 -26.08 8.10
N THR A 393 12.42 -25.52 7.40
CA THR A 393 11.52 -26.27 6.51
C THR A 393 12.28 -26.94 5.36
N TRP A 394 13.32 -26.31 4.82
CA TRP A 394 14.14 -26.90 3.74
C TRP A 394 14.99 -28.10 4.19
N ALA A 395 15.43 -28.10 5.45
CA ALA A 395 16.27 -29.18 5.99
C ALA A 395 15.45 -30.31 6.63
N GLY A 396 14.16 -30.07 6.92
CA GLY A 396 13.30 -30.99 7.65
C GLY A 396 13.69 -31.21 9.12
N ARG A 397 14.70 -30.49 9.64
CA ARG A 397 15.19 -30.60 11.02
C ARG A 397 15.64 -29.25 11.58
N GLY A 398 15.37 -29.03 12.87
CA GLY A 398 15.75 -27.85 13.64
C GLY A 398 16.97 -28.05 14.54
N PRO A 399 17.50 -27.00 15.18
CA PRO A 399 18.59 -27.10 16.15
C PRO A 399 18.28 -27.98 17.37
N ALA A 400 17.00 -28.24 17.64
CA ALA A 400 16.54 -29.14 18.70
C ALA A 400 16.30 -30.59 18.24
N ALA A 401 16.56 -30.91 16.96
CA ALA A 401 16.26 -32.20 16.32
C ALA A 401 17.52 -33.01 15.97
#